data_AF-A0AAN7HN07-F1
#
_entry.id   AF-A0AAN7HN07-F1
#
_cell.length_a   1.000
_cell.length_b   1.000
_cell.length_c   1.000
_cell.angle_alpha   90.00
_cell.angle_beta   90.00
_cell.angle_gamma   90.00
#
_symmetry.space_group_name_H-M   'P 1'
#
loop_
_entity.id
_entity.type
_entity.pdbx_description
1 polymer ?
#
loop_
_entity_poly.entity_id
_entity_poly.type
_entity_poly.pdbx_seq_one_letter_code
_entity_poly.pdbx_strand_id
1 'polypeptide(L)'
;MEIPSAQRAAVVEKAGGPEVLDYRTEHTVPKPLAGQVLVLGWEAAGVVVALGPGAEEYNLKVGDRVIWLANAGYAEYSAVPAAKTLRLPDSLSFEDATASFMSGLTALALVKETGAGYLMTQLLKRIGAYVIGTAGGTEKVELVESLGADHVIDYRSAEGKDWVTTAMDITEGRGVDVVYDSVGQDTWEGSLAAVKRKGTIVWFGNSSGPIPPLPLRSVSTLSFHATK
;
A
#
# COMPACT_ATOMS: atom_id res chain seq x y z
N MET A 1 14.30 12.18 -43.43
CA MET A 1 14.01 11.25 -42.33
C MET A 1 12.77 11.77 -41.65
N GLU A 2 11.61 11.18 -41.93
CA GLU A 2 10.34 11.63 -41.35
C GLU A 2 10.22 11.19 -39.89
N ILE A 3 9.61 12.03 -39.07
CA ILE A 3 9.52 11.85 -37.62
C ILE A 3 8.20 11.12 -37.30
N PRO A 4 8.23 9.94 -36.66
CA PRO A 4 7.01 9.24 -36.25
C PRO A 4 6.22 10.00 -35.18
N SER A 5 4.90 9.99 -35.28
CA SER A 5 3.96 10.79 -34.47
C SER A 5 3.67 10.26 -33.05
N ALA A 6 4.56 9.43 -32.48
CA ALA A 6 4.38 8.81 -31.16
C ALA A 6 5.40 9.33 -30.13
N GLN A 7 4.89 9.80 -28.99
CA GLN A 7 5.61 10.58 -27.98
C GLN A 7 6.62 9.76 -27.16
N ARG A 8 7.74 10.38 -26.78
CA ARG A 8 8.83 9.89 -25.91
C ARG A 8 9.42 11.12 -25.20
N ALA A 9 9.80 11.14 -23.92
CA ALA A 9 10.17 10.04 -23.02
C ALA A 9 10.36 10.55 -21.55
N ALA A 10 10.95 9.74 -20.67
CA ALA A 10 11.59 10.11 -19.38
C ALA A 10 12.82 9.19 -19.10
N VAL A 11 13.87 9.61 -18.38
CA VAL A 11 15.07 8.75 -18.13
C VAL A 11 15.21 8.37 -16.64
N VAL A 12 15.58 7.11 -16.35
CA VAL A 12 15.80 6.54 -15.01
C VAL A 12 16.98 5.57 -15.02
N GLU A 13 17.94 5.69 -14.10
CA GLU A 13 19.19 4.89 -14.10
C GLU A 13 19.20 3.68 -13.13
N LYS A 14 18.12 3.43 -12.38
CA LYS A 14 18.08 2.31 -11.42
C LYS A 14 16.66 1.78 -11.17
N ALA A 15 16.51 0.46 -11.21
CA ALA A 15 15.26 -0.24 -10.92
C ALA A 15 15.30 -0.91 -9.54
N GLY A 16 14.18 -0.87 -8.80
CA GLY A 16 13.94 -1.69 -7.62
C GLY A 16 13.74 -3.17 -8.00
N GLY A 17 14.21 -4.09 -7.15
CA GLY A 17 14.30 -5.52 -7.47
C GLY A 17 12.96 -6.30 -7.50
N PRO A 18 12.92 -7.47 -8.17
CA PRO A 18 11.68 -8.21 -8.48
C PRO A 18 11.18 -9.21 -7.40
N GLU A 19 11.70 -9.17 -6.17
CA GLU A 19 11.60 -10.26 -5.19
C GLU A 19 10.31 -10.28 -4.33
N VAL A 20 9.24 -9.58 -4.72
CA VAL A 20 8.00 -9.49 -3.91
C VAL A 20 6.74 -9.69 -4.77
N LEU A 21 6.04 -10.81 -4.49
CA LEU A 21 4.70 -11.24 -4.97
C LEU A 21 4.62 -11.93 -6.35
N ASP A 22 4.77 -13.26 -6.32
CA ASP A 22 4.12 -14.16 -7.29
C ASP A 22 2.60 -14.18 -7.01
N TYR A 23 1.88 -13.18 -7.53
CA TYR A 23 0.47 -12.99 -7.23
C TYR A 23 -0.44 -13.89 -8.09
N ARG A 24 -1.49 -14.45 -7.46
CA ARG A 24 -2.62 -15.08 -8.17
C ARG A 24 -3.88 -14.25 -7.97
N THR A 25 -4.33 -13.56 -9.00
CA THR A 25 -5.65 -12.91 -9.03
C THR A 25 -6.65 -13.73 -9.81
N GLU A 26 -7.91 -13.73 -9.38
CA GLU A 26 -9.05 -14.16 -10.22
C GLU A 26 -9.34 -13.16 -11.35
N HIS A 27 -8.85 -11.92 -11.21
CA HIS A 27 -8.87 -10.93 -12.28
C HIS A 27 -7.99 -11.35 -13.46
N THR A 28 -8.51 -11.17 -14.67
CA THR A 28 -7.81 -11.52 -15.90
C THR A 28 -6.64 -10.57 -16.13
N VAL A 29 -5.42 -11.04 -15.89
CA VAL A 29 -4.21 -10.32 -16.32
C VAL A 29 -4.29 -10.09 -17.84
N PRO A 30 -4.12 -8.86 -18.35
CA PRO A 30 -4.21 -8.57 -19.77
C PRO A 30 -3.23 -9.45 -20.56
N LYS A 31 -3.75 -10.30 -21.46
CA LYS A 31 -2.89 -11.10 -22.34
C LYS A 31 -2.47 -10.23 -23.53
N PRO A 32 -1.17 -10.11 -23.83
CA PRO A 32 -0.72 -9.40 -25.03
C PRO A 32 -1.28 -10.10 -26.28
N LEU A 33 -1.65 -9.32 -27.30
CA LEU A 33 -2.02 -9.87 -28.60
C LEU A 33 -0.77 -10.42 -29.32
N ALA A 34 -0.98 -11.18 -30.39
CA ALA A 34 0.12 -11.69 -31.21
C ALA A 34 1.03 -10.54 -31.70
N GLY A 35 2.32 -10.61 -31.38
CA GLY A 35 3.32 -9.58 -31.70
C GLY A 35 3.42 -8.42 -30.68
N GLN A 36 2.66 -8.44 -29.57
CA GLN A 36 2.79 -7.45 -28.51
C GLN A 36 3.62 -7.98 -27.32
N VAL A 37 4.23 -7.06 -26.57
CA VAL A 37 4.88 -7.32 -25.29
C VAL A 37 4.06 -6.62 -24.20
N LEU A 38 3.72 -7.35 -23.13
CA LEU A 38 3.13 -6.76 -21.93
C LEU A 38 4.25 -6.23 -21.03
N VAL A 39 4.31 -4.92 -20.86
CA VAL A 39 5.20 -4.27 -19.88
C VAL A 39 4.44 -4.12 -18.57
N LEU A 40 4.99 -4.68 -17.49
CA LEU A 40 4.40 -4.64 -16.14
C LEU A 40 4.79 -3.36 -15.38
N GLY A 41 4.46 -3.31 -14.09
CA GLY A 41 4.65 -2.14 -13.23
C GLY A 41 3.49 -1.16 -13.31
N TRP A 42 2.96 -0.78 -12.15
CA TRP A 42 1.84 0.17 -12.01
C TRP A 42 2.25 1.51 -11.41
N GLU A 43 3.50 1.61 -10.98
CA GLU A 43 4.13 2.74 -10.30
C GLU A 43 5.57 2.87 -10.81
N ALA A 44 6.02 4.10 -11.06
CA ALA A 44 7.42 4.44 -11.33
C ALA A 44 7.64 5.95 -11.18
N ALA A 45 8.92 6.36 -11.08
CA ALA A 45 9.35 7.74 -10.98
C ALA A 45 10.55 8.01 -11.90
N GLY A 46 10.72 9.26 -12.34
CA GLY A 46 11.78 9.66 -13.27
C GLY A 46 11.77 11.14 -13.63
N VAL A 47 12.41 11.51 -14.75
CA VAL A 47 12.49 12.90 -15.23
C VAL A 47 11.75 13.06 -16.56
N VAL A 48 10.77 13.95 -16.65
CA VAL A 48 10.05 14.25 -17.91
C VAL A 48 11.04 14.70 -18.99
N VAL A 49 11.15 13.99 -20.13
CA VAL A 49 11.92 14.46 -21.31
C VAL A 49 11.07 14.82 -22.52
N ALA A 50 9.74 14.60 -22.50
CA ALA A 50 8.81 15.30 -23.38
C ALA A 50 7.39 15.38 -22.80
N LEU A 51 6.57 16.22 -23.44
CA LEU A 51 5.15 16.40 -23.15
C LEU A 51 4.30 16.09 -24.39
N GLY A 52 3.13 15.52 -24.17
CA GLY A 52 2.07 15.47 -25.18
C GLY A 52 1.21 16.75 -25.17
N PRO A 53 0.43 17.04 -26.22
CA PRO A 53 -0.47 18.20 -26.26
C PRO A 53 -1.42 18.22 -25.06
N GLY A 54 -1.56 19.37 -24.40
CA GLY A 54 -2.43 19.57 -23.24
C GLY A 54 -1.82 19.10 -21.92
N ALA A 55 -0.60 18.54 -21.91
CA ALA A 55 0.11 18.25 -20.68
C ALA A 55 0.61 19.51 -19.96
N GLU A 56 0.72 20.65 -20.66
CA GLU A 56 1.10 21.94 -20.07
C GLU A 56 0.08 22.42 -19.01
N GLU A 57 -1.20 22.05 -19.16
CA GLU A 57 -2.29 22.38 -18.22
C GLU A 57 -2.05 21.81 -16.82
N TYR A 58 -1.26 20.74 -16.71
CA TYR A 58 -0.91 20.07 -15.44
C TYR A 58 0.32 20.68 -14.76
N ASN A 59 0.84 21.80 -15.26
CA ASN A 59 2.04 22.47 -14.74
C ASN A 59 3.26 21.51 -14.70
N LEU A 60 3.38 20.65 -15.72
CA LEU A 60 4.55 19.80 -15.96
C LEU A 60 5.42 20.46 -17.04
N LYS A 61 6.73 20.30 -16.93
CA LYS A 61 7.72 20.70 -17.96
C LYS A 61 8.78 19.63 -18.13
N VAL A 62 9.46 19.66 -19.28
CA VAL A 62 10.70 18.90 -19.50
C VAL A 62 11.73 19.27 -18.44
N GLY A 63 12.35 18.26 -17.83
CA GLY A 63 13.26 18.37 -16.70
C GLY A 63 12.62 18.20 -15.32
N ASP A 64 11.27 18.16 -15.21
CA ASP A 64 10.63 17.92 -13.91
C ASP A 64 10.88 16.48 -13.42
N ARG A 65 11.29 16.35 -12.17
CA ARG A 65 11.26 15.09 -11.40
C ARG A 65 9.81 14.74 -11.13
N VAL A 66 9.36 13.53 -11.46
CA VAL A 66 7.97 13.11 -11.35
C VAL A 66 7.81 11.67 -10.86
N ILE A 67 6.64 11.37 -10.32
CA ILE A 67 6.15 10.01 -9.99
C ILE A 67 4.72 9.84 -10.52
N TRP A 68 4.34 8.62 -10.88
CA TRP A 68 3.02 8.34 -11.47
C TRP A 68 2.44 6.98 -11.07
N LEU A 69 1.12 6.85 -11.19
CA LEU A 69 0.41 5.57 -11.13
C LEU A 69 -0.23 5.22 -12.49
N ALA A 70 0.45 4.38 -13.27
CA ALA A 70 0.04 3.94 -14.60
C ALA A 70 0.75 2.63 -14.98
N ASN A 71 0.17 1.89 -15.93
CA ASN A 71 0.77 0.67 -16.48
C ASN A 71 2.12 0.95 -17.17
N ALA A 72 2.91 -0.11 -17.38
CA ALA A 72 4.21 -0.09 -18.05
C ALA A 72 5.31 0.70 -17.31
N GLY A 73 5.29 0.68 -15.97
CA GLY A 73 6.34 1.27 -15.12
C GLY A 73 7.66 0.50 -15.10
N TYR A 74 7.68 -0.80 -15.45
CA TYR A 74 8.90 -1.62 -15.53
C TYR A 74 9.57 -1.48 -16.91
N ALA A 75 9.92 -0.24 -17.26
CA ALA A 75 10.61 0.12 -18.49
C ALA A 75 11.50 1.35 -18.26
N GLU A 76 12.50 1.53 -19.13
CA GLU A 76 13.30 2.77 -19.18
C GLU A 76 12.43 3.99 -19.57
N TYR A 77 11.31 3.75 -20.26
CA TYR A 77 10.43 4.78 -20.82
C TYR A 77 8.95 4.38 -20.68
N SER A 78 8.14 5.21 -20.02
CA SER A 78 6.70 5.03 -19.89
C SER A 78 5.96 6.25 -20.44
N ALA A 79 4.97 6.03 -21.32
CA ALA A 79 4.04 7.08 -21.76
C ALA A 79 2.83 7.10 -20.81
N VAL A 80 2.66 8.18 -20.05
CA VAL A 80 1.70 8.24 -18.93
C VAL A 80 0.77 9.45 -19.03
N PRO A 81 -0.49 9.37 -18.58
CA PRO A 81 -1.38 10.52 -18.54
C PRO A 81 -0.84 11.58 -17.58
N ALA A 82 -0.75 12.84 -18.02
CA ALA A 82 -0.32 13.96 -17.18
C ALA A 82 -1.17 14.10 -15.90
N ALA A 83 -2.48 13.83 -15.99
CA ALA A 83 -3.42 13.78 -14.87
C ALA A 83 -3.10 12.73 -13.78
N LYS A 84 -2.22 11.76 -14.05
CA LYS A 84 -1.77 10.72 -13.10
C LYS A 84 -0.31 10.88 -12.68
N THR A 85 0.30 12.02 -13.00
CA THR A 85 1.72 12.31 -12.80
C THR A 85 1.87 13.50 -11.86
N LEU A 86 2.65 13.35 -10.79
CA LEU A 86 2.91 14.39 -9.80
C LEU A 86 4.40 14.75 -9.78
N ARG A 87 4.72 16.03 -9.59
CA ARG A 87 6.10 16.49 -9.41
C ARG A 87 6.64 16.10 -8.04
N LEU A 88 7.89 15.64 -8.02
CA LEU A 88 8.63 15.34 -6.79
C LEU A 88 9.43 16.58 -6.34
N PRO A 89 9.54 16.85 -5.03
CA PRO A 89 10.52 17.80 -4.51
C PRO A 89 11.95 17.36 -4.81
N ASP A 90 12.86 18.30 -5.00
CA ASP A 90 14.29 18.00 -5.21
C ASP A 90 14.94 17.25 -4.02
N SER A 91 14.39 17.41 -2.82
CA SER A 91 14.83 16.75 -1.59
C SER A 91 14.44 15.28 -1.45
N LEU A 92 13.59 14.74 -2.35
CA LEU A 92 13.11 13.36 -2.29
C LEU A 92 13.75 12.54 -3.42
N SER A 93 14.44 11.44 -3.09
CA SER A 93 15.02 10.54 -4.08
C SER A 93 13.95 9.80 -4.89
N PHE A 94 14.31 9.22 -6.03
CA PHE A 94 13.36 8.40 -6.79
C PHE A 94 13.06 7.09 -6.07
N GLU A 95 14.06 6.53 -5.38
CA GLU A 95 13.96 5.34 -4.55
C GLU A 95 12.99 5.53 -3.36
N ASP A 96 13.14 6.62 -2.60
CA ASP A 96 12.23 6.93 -1.48
C ASP A 96 10.81 7.23 -1.98
N ALA A 97 10.70 7.92 -3.14
CA ALA A 97 9.41 8.21 -3.75
C ALA A 97 8.69 6.92 -4.16
N THR A 98 9.33 6.01 -4.92
CA THR A 98 8.68 4.75 -5.35
C THR A 98 8.48 3.76 -4.21
N ALA A 99 9.31 3.77 -3.16
CA ALA A 99 9.08 2.94 -1.97
C ALA A 99 7.83 3.38 -1.17
N SER A 100 7.49 4.68 -1.21
CA SER A 100 6.49 5.27 -0.31
C SER A 100 5.23 5.79 -0.98
N PHE A 101 5.19 6.01 -2.30
CA PHE A 101 4.11 6.78 -2.93
C PHE A 101 2.79 6.01 -3.06
N MET A 102 2.73 4.83 -3.67
CA MET A 102 1.52 4.01 -3.70
C MET A 102 1.11 3.60 -2.29
N SER A 103 2.06 3.13 -1.48
CA SER A 103 1.87 2.76 -0.07
C SER A 103 1.33 3.92 0.78
N GLY A 104 1.75 5.15 0.48
CA GLY A 104 1.43 6.38 1.19
C GLY A 104 0.18 7.09 0.67
N LEU A 105 -0.11 7.04 -0.63
CA LEU A 105 -1.42 7.42 -1.18
C LEU A 105 -2.49 6.50 -0.64
N THR A 106 -2.20 5.20 -0.60
CA THR A 106 -3.00 4.20 0.10
C THR A 106 -3.13 4.63 1.56
N ALA A 107 -2.06 4.69 2.35
CA ALA A 107 -2.12 5.11 3.75
C ALA A 107 -2.65 6.54 4.02
N LEU A 108 -2.80 7.42 3.02
CA LEU A 108 -3.37 8.76 3.20
C LEU A 108 -4.87 8.81 2.87
N ALA A 109 -5.26 8.27 1.71
CA ALA A 109 -6.67 8.04 1.38
C ALA A 109 -7.31 7.18 2.48
N LEU A 110 -6.50 6.27 3.02
CA LEU A 110 -6.92 5.28 3.96
C LEU A 110 -6.47 5.65 5.43
N VAL A 111 -5.71 6.71 5.74
CA VAL A 111 -5.80 7.35 7.10
C VAL A 111 -7.12 8.11 7.28
N LYS A 112 -7.93 8.14 6.22
CA LYS A 112 -9.37 8.27 6.33
C LYS A 112 -10.11 6.90 6.31
N GLU A 113 -9.55 5.82 5.72
CA GLU A 113 -10.13 4.44 5.49
C GLU A 113 -9.17 3.15 5.35
N THR A 114 -8.08 2.87 6.14
CA THR A 114 -6.89 1.89 6.08
C THR A 114 -5.44 2.18 5.52
N GLY A 115 -4.61 1.20 5.09
CA GLY A 115 -3.28 1.39 4.44
C GLY A 115 -1.99 0.87 5.12
N ALA A 116 -0.83 0.98 4.43
CA ALA A 116 0.42 0.25 4.72
C ALA A 116 1.07 0.53 6.11
N GLY A 117 1.38 -0.55 6.84
CA GLY A 117 1.62 -0.55 8.30
C GLY A 117 2.59 0.48 8.90
N TYR A 118 3.73 0.74 8.24
CA TYR A 118 4.75 1.66 8.78
C TYR A 118 4.42 3.16 8.52
N LEU A 119 3.71 3.47 7.44
CA LEU A 119 3.14 4.81 7.22
C LEU A 119 1.86 5.01 8.03
N MET A 120 1.04 3.96 8.11
CA MET A 120 -0.15 3.87 8.96
C MET A 120 0.19 4.20 10.42
N THR A 121 1.23 3.57 10.98
CA THR A 121 1.72 3.85 12.34
C THR A 121 1.95 5.34 12.55
N GLN A 122 2.79 5.98 11.75
CA GLN A 122 3.12 7.41 11.88
C GLN A 122 1.89 8.32 11.76
N LEU A 123 0.96 7.98 10.87
CA LEU A 123 -0.23 8.77 10.62
C LEU A 123 -1.29 8.59 11.73
N LEU A 124 -1.48 7.37 12.26
CA LEU A 124 -2.28 7.11 13.45
C LEU A 124 -1.73 7.85 14.68
N LYS A 125 -0.41 7.84 14.88
CA LYS A 125 0.23 8.60 15.96
C LYS A 125 0.04 10.11 15.79
N ARG A 126 0.09 10.64 14.55
CA ARG A 126 -0.20 12.06 14.27
C ARG A 126 -1.64 12.48 14.59
N ILE A 127 -2.61 11.57 14.57
CA ILE A 127 -3.99 11.85 15.01
C ILE A 127 -4.24 11.51 16.49
N GLY A 128 -3.20 11.15 17.25
CA GLY A 128 -3.29 10.86 18.68
C GLY A 128 -3.79 9.47 19.05
N ALA A 129 -3.80 8.51 18.13
CA ALA A 129 -4.19 7.14 18.44
C ALA A 129 -3.15 6.41 19.32
N TYR A 130 -3.62 5.43 20.06
CA TYR A 130 -2.78 4.37 20.63
C TYR A 130 -2.68 3.24 19.60
N VAL A 131 -1.46 2.83 19.25
CA VAL A 131 -1.16 1.93 18.13
C VAL A 131 -0.49 0.67 18.64
N ILE A 132 -1.18 -0.45 18.44
CA ILE A 132 -0.64 -1.80 18.59
C ILE A 132 -0.26 -2.29 17.19
N GLY A 133 1.03 -2.48 16.94
CA GLY A 133 1.54 -3.04 15.68
C GLY A 133 1.76 -4.55 15.76
N THR A 134 1.70 -5.23 14.61
CA THR A 134 2.24 -6.59 14.46
C THR A 134 3.37 -6.58 13.44
N ALA A 135 4.49 -7.21 13.78
CA ALA A 135 5.70 -7.25 12.97
C ALA A 135 6.35 -8.64 13.04
N GLY A 136 7.20 -8.97 12.07
CA GLY A 136 7.80 -10.30 11.97
C GLY A 136 9.32 -10.27 12.13
N GLY A 137 9.80 -10.58 13.33
CA GLY A 137 11.21 -10.54 13.74
C GLY A 137 11.64 -9.19 14.30
N THR A 138 12.61 -9.23 15.24
CA THR A 138 13.09 -8.10 16.06
C THR A 138 13.37 -6.82 15.27
N GLU A 139 14.09 -6.88 14.14
CA GLU A 139 14.40 -5.72 13.30
C GLU A 139 13.14 -4.94 12.86
N LYS A 140 12.05 -5.66 12.53
CA LYS A 140 10.79 -5.03 12.13
C LYS A 140 9.99 -4.51 13.32
N VAL A 141 10.16 -5.12 14.49
CA VAL A 141 9.56 -4.65 15.75
C VAL A 141 10.19 -3.30 16.12
N GLU A 142 11.51 -3.26 16.23
CA GLU A 142 12.30 -2.05 16.53
C GLU A 142 12.00 -0.92 15.53
N LEU A 143 11.86 -1.25 14.23
CA LEU A 143 11.46 -0.28 13.21
C LEU A 143 10.07 0.31 13.50
N VAL A 144 9.04 -0.51 13.74
CA VAL A 144 7.67 -0.01 13.96
C VAL A 144 7.55 0.77 15.28
N GLU A 145 8.30 0.38 16.32
CA GLU A 145 8.44 1.14 17.57
C GLU A 145 9.11 2.50 17.31
N SER A 146 10.19 2.56 16.52
CA SER A 146 10.88 3.82 16.17
C SER A 146 9.99 4.81 15.39
N LEU A 147 8.95 4.29 14.72
CA LEU A 147 7.93 5.07 14.01
C LEU A 147 6.76 5.53 14.91
N GLY A 148 6.80 5.17 16.19
CA GLY A 148 5.94 5.70 17.25
C GLY A 148 4.84 4.77 17.73
N ALA A 149 4.79 3.50 17.32
CA ALA A 149 3.83 2.54 17.88
C ALA A 149 4.03 2.41 19.40
N ASP A 150 2.93 2.34 20.15
CA ASP A 150 2.97 2.26 21.63
C ASP A 150 3.27 0.84 22.12
N HIS A 151 2.94 -0.16 21.31
CA HIS A 151 3.37 -1.54 21.49
C HIS A 151 3.46 -2.26 20.14
N VAL A 152 4.42 -3.19 19.99
CA VAL A 152 4.57 -3.99 18.78
C VAL A 152 4.79 -5.46 19.13
N ILE A 153 3.99 -6.33 18.53
CA ILE A 153 3.98 -7.78 18.78
C ILE A 153 4.77 -8.47 17.66
N ASP A 154 5.80 -9.25 18.03
CA ASP A 154 6.49 -10.14 17.08
C ASP A 154 5.66 -11.40 16.82
N TYR A 155 4.92 -11.45 15.71
CA TYR A 155 4.08 -12.60 15.38
C TYR A 155 4.89 -13.89 15.09
N ARG A 156 6.23 -13.82 15.04
CA ARG A 156 7.13 -14.98 14.93
C ARG A 156 7.56 -15.55 16.28
N SER A 157 7.40 -14.82 17.39
CA SER A 157 7.74 -15.31 18.73
C SER A 157 6.75 -16.40 19.17
N ALA A 158 7.03 -17.08 20.29
CA ALA A 158 6.10 -18.08 20.81
C ALA A 158 4.82 -17.42 21.37
N GLU A 159 5.00 -16.24 21.96
CA GLU A 159 3.99 -15.40 22.60
C GLU A 159 3.15 -14.65 21.55
N GLY A 160 3.79 -14.01 20.57
CA GLY A 160 3.11 -13.21 19.55
C GLY A 160 2.28 -14.01 18.53
N LYS A 161 2.35 -15.35 18.55
CA LYS A 161 1.36 -16.20 17.87
C LYS A 161 -0.04 -16.00 18.42
N ASP A 162 -0.18 -15.70 19.70
CA ASP A 162 -1.42 -15.28 20.34
C ASP A 162 -1.43 -13.76 20.58
N TRP A 163 -1.24 -13.01 19.48
CA TRP A 163 -1.31 -11.55 19.48
C TRP A 163 -2.68 -11.03 19.96
N VAL A 164 -3.73 -11.85 19.82
CA VAL A 164 -5.11 -11.52 20.24
C VAL A 164 -5.17 -11.36 21.75
N THR A 165 -4.67 -12.34 22.52
CA THR A 165 -4.60 -12.23 23.98
C THR A 165 -3.81 -10.98 24.39
N THR A 166 -2.65 -10.72 23.77
CA THR A 166 -1.84 -9.53 24.06
C THR A 166 -2.60 -8.23 23.77
N ALA A 167 -3.31 -8.13 22.64
CA ALA A 167 -4.12 -6.95 22.30
C ALA A 167 -5.32 -6.77 23.25
N MET A 168 -5.92 -7.87 23.71
CA MET A 168 -6.99 -7.83 24.70
C MET A 168 -6.48 -7.40 26.08
N ASP A 169 -5.33 -7.88 26.53
CA ASP A 169 -4.71 -7.47 27.81
C ASP A 169 -4.37 -5.97 27.82
N ILE A 170 -3.75 -5.46 26.75
CA ILE A 170 -3.43 -4.03 26.58
C ILE A 170 -4.70 -3.15 26.58
N THR A 171 -5.82 -3.70 26.09
CA THR A 171 -7.11 -2.98 26.06
C THR A 171 -8.00 -3.30 27.26
N GLU A 172 -7.49 -3.94 28.32
CA GLU A 172 -8.23 -4.32 29.53
C GLU A 172 -9.48 -5.17 29.24
N GLY A 173 -9.39 -6.08 28.26
CA GLY A 173 -10.48 -6.93 27.78
C GLY A 173 -11.53 -6.20 26.93
N ARG A 174 -11.32 -4.93 26.57
CA ARG A 174 -12.26 -4.11 25.80
C ARG A 174 -12.22 -4.40 24.30
N GLY A 175 -11.05 -4.80 23.79
CA GLY A 175 -10.74 -4.83 22.36
C GLY A 175 -10.39 -3.46 21.78
N VAL A 176 -9.73 -3.46 20.62
CA VAL A 176 -9.33 -2.24 19.91
C VAL A 176 -10.50 -1.57 19.20
N ASP A 177 -10.45 -0.25 19.05
CA ASP A 177 -11.47 0.53 18.34
C ASP A 177 -11.58 0.16 16.85
N VAL A 178 -10.43 -0.02 16.19
CA VAL A 178 -10.32 -0.34 14.76
C VAL A 178 -9.19 -1.34 14.53
N VAL A 179 -9.43 -2.34 13.67
CA VAL A 179 -8.39 -3.25 13.14
C VAL A 179 -8.12 -2.93 11.67
N TYR A 180 -6.84 -2.84 11.32
CA TYR A 180 -6.34 -2.57 9.97
C TYR A 180 -5.71 -3.86 9.42
N ASP A 181 -6.43 -4.61 8.59
CA ASP A 181 -6.00 -5.95 8.14
C ASP A 181 -5.63 -5.99 6.64
N SER A 182 -4.36 -6.23 6.34
CA SER A 182 -3.84 -6.46 4.99
C SER A 182 -3.46 -7.91 4.69
N VAL A 183 -3.63 -8.80 5.65
CA VAL A 183 -3.13 -10.19 5.60
C VAL A 183 -4.23 -11.13 5.15
N GLY A 184 -5.45 -10.98 5.69
CA GLY A 184 -6.62 -11.74 5.28
C GLY A 184 -6.73 -13.09 6.00
N GLN A 185 -6.61 -14.20 5.26
CA GLN A 185 -6.98 -15.54 5.73
C GLN A 185 -6.42 -15.94 7.10
N ASP A 186 -5.17 -15.60 7.42
CA ASP A 186 -4.47 -16.10 8.62
C ASP A 186 -4.76 -15.24 9.87
N THR A 187 -5.15 -13.98 9.67
CA THR A 187 -5.39 -13.01 10.76
C THR A 187 -6.87 -12.81 11.05
N TRP A 188 -7.75 -13.10 10.09
CA TRP A 188 -9.14 -12.66 10.11
C TRP A 188 -9.93 -13.02 11.38
N GLU A 189 -9.88 -14.26 11.86
CA GLU A 189 -10.57 -14.66 13.09
C GLU A 189 -9.99 -13.96 14.33
N GLY A 190 -8.68 -13.68 14.34
CA GLY A 190 -8.05 -12.86 15.38
C GLY A 190 -8.47 -11.39 15.28
N SER A 191 -8.61 -10.84 14.08
CA SER A 191 -9.14 -9.50 13.82
C SER A 191 -10.59 -9.36 14.32
N LEU A 192 -11.42 -10.40 14.14
CA LEU A 192 -12.77 -10.49 14.73
C LEU A 192 -12.78 -10.57 16.26
N ALA A 193 -11.81 -11.25 16.86
CA ALA A 193 -11.72 -11.43 18.31
C ALA A 193 -11.12 -10.22 19.05
N ALA A 194 -10.16 -9.52 18.43
CA ALA A 194 -9.45 -8.39 19.03
C ALA A 194 -10.20 -7.06 18.90
N VAL A 195 -11.11 -6.91 17.94
CA VAL A 195 -11.90 -5.69 17.77
C VAL A 195 -13.01 -5.59 18.83
N LYS A 196 -13.22 -4.40 19.40
CA LYS A 196 -14.29 -4.17 20.38
C LYS A 196 -15.67 -4.35 19.77
N ARG A 197 -16.68 -4.59 20.61
CA ARG A 197 -18.10 -4.53 20.21
C ARG A 197 -18.45 -3.16 19.61
N LYS A 198 -19.05 -3.13 18.42
CA LYS A 198 -19.25 -1.93 17.57
C LYS A 198 -17.96 -1.22 17.13
N GLY A 199 -16.80 -1.88 17.22
CA GLY A 199 -15.59 -1.44 16.53
C GLY A 199 -15.68 -1.73 15.04
N THR A 200 -14.63 -1.34 14.31
CA THR A 200 -14.53 -1.48 12.86
C THR A 200 -13.34 -2.35 12.50
N ILE A 201 -13.54 -3.37 11.67
CA ILE A 201 -12.43 -3.99 10.95
C ILE A 201 -12.48 -3.41 9.56
N VAL A 202 -11.35 -2.95 9.06
CA VAL A 202 -11.21 -2.59 7.66
C VAL A 202 -10.12 -3.45 7.06
N TRP A 203 -10.53 -4.21 6.06
CA TRP A 203 -9.73 -5.20 5.35
C TRP A 203 -9.40 -4.65 3.96
N PHE A 204 -8.12 -4.65 3.61
CA PHE A 204 -7.60 -4.01 2.39
C PHE A 204 -6.49 -4.80 1.69
N GLY A 205 -6.26 -6.06 2.11
CA GLY A 205 -5.25 -6.93 1.53
C GLY A 205 -5.47 -8.40 1.89
N ASN A 206 -4.87 -9.29 1.10
CA ASN A 206 -5.01 -10.75 1.23
C ASN A 206 -3.65 -11.44 1.09
N SER A 207 -2.61 -10.96 1.78
CA SER A 207 -1.25 -11.49 1.58
C SER A 207 -1.07 -12.95 1.99
N SER A 208 -1.92 -13.51 2.88
CA SER A 208 -1.92 -14.95 3.19
C SER A 208 -2.99 -15.75 2.44
N GLY A 209 -3.97 -15.07 1.83
CA GLY A 209 -5.07 -15.69 1.11
C GLY A 209 -6.40 -14.94 1.33
N PRO A 210 -7.44 -15.25 0.53
CA PRO A 210 -8.75 -14.62 0.65
C PRO A 210 -9.48 -15.06 1.92
N ILE A 211 -10.20 -14.13 2.55
CA ILE A 211 -11.10 -14.45 3.68
C ILE A 211 -12.22 -15.38 3.19
N PRO A 212 -12.52 -16.50 3.88
CA PRO A 212 -13.60 -17.41 3.50
C PRO A 212 -15.00 -16.76 3.68
N PRO A 213 -16.06 -17.30 3.03
CA PRO A 213 -17.41 -16.74 3.11
C PRO A 213 -17.92 -16.57 4.55
N LEU A 214 -18.27 -15.33 4.91
CA LEU A 214 -18.58 -14.96 6.29
C LEU A 214 -20.03 -15.25 6.69
N PRO A 215 -20.27 -16.06 7.75
CA PRO A 215 -21.60 -16.17 8.33
C PRO A 215 -21.99 -14.86 9.01
N LEU A 216 -23.07 -14.20 8.59
CA LEU A 216 -23.51 -12.90 9.13
C LEU A 216 -23.65 -12.85 10.67
N ARG A 217 -23.80 -14.02 11.31
CA ARG A 217 -23.83 -14.14 12.78
C ARG A 217 -22.49 -13.81 13.44
N SER A 218 -21.32 -14.12 12.84
CA SER A 218 -20.02 -13.85 13.46
C SER A 218 -19.72 -12.34 13.53
N VAL A 219 -20.17 -11.57 12.55
CA VAL A 219 -20.01 -10.11 12.48
C VAL A 219 -21.15 -9.32 13.16
N SER A 220 -22.15 -10.00 13.74
CA SER A 220 -23.37 -9.37 14.29
C SER A 220 -23.14 -8.44 15.50
N THR A 221 -21.97 -8.53 16.13
CA THR A 221 -21.52 -7.67 17.24
C THR A 221 -20.72 -6.44 16.79
N LEU A 222 -20.41 -6.33 15.50
CA LEU A 222 -19.52 -5.33 14.92
C LEU A 222 -20.29 -4.26 14.13
N SER A 223 -19.61 -3.16 13.82
CA SER A 223 -20.09 -2.16 12.87
C SER A 223 -19.43 -2.39 11.51
N PHE A 224 -19.96 -3.37 10.77
CA PHE A 224 -19.44 -3.77 9.46
C PHE A 224 -19.78 -2.71 8.39
N HIS A 225 -18.74 -2.15 7.78
CA HIS A 225 -18.84 -1.21 6.66
C HIS A 225 -18.11 -1.81 5.47
N ALA A 226 -18.84 -2.12 4.40
CA ALA A 226 -18.27 -2.57 3.13
C ALA A 226 -18.29 -1.41 2.13
N THR A 227 -17.12 -0.86 1.85
CA THR A 227 -16.88 0.06 0.73
C THR A 227 -16.69 -0.74 -0.55
N LYS A 228 -17.20 -0.22 -1.68
CA LYS A 228 -17.17 -0.85 -3.01
C LYS A 228 -16.44 0.05 -4.00
#